data_AF-A0A6C8GJW4-F1
#
_entry.id   AF-A0A6C8GJW4-F1
#
_cell.length_a   1.000
_cell.length_b   1.000
_cell.length_c   1.000
_cell.angle_alpha   90.00
_cell.angle_beta   90.00
_cell.angle_gamma   90.00
#
_symmetry.space_group_name_H-M   'P 1'
#
loop_
_entity.id
_entity.type
_entity.pdbx_description
1 polymer ?
#
loop_
_entity_poly.entity_id
_entity_poly.type
_entity_poly.pdbx_seq_one_letter_code
_entity_poly.pdbx_strand_id
1 'polypeptide(L)' 'MGCQICPELLKIGCAKYREFNHAEGYRVLYSVDGTLVTAHAILAHRQDVQQLLFKRLIIA' A
#
# COMPACT_ATOMS: atom_id res chain seq x y z
N MET A 1 -15.28 4.04 -3.52
CA MET A 1 -14.50 2.83 -3.15
C MET A 1 -13.50 2.59 -4.27
N GLY A 2 -12.22 2.93 -4.06
CA GLY A 2 -11.23 3.02 -5.12
C GLY A 2 -10.14 1.95 -5.00
N CYS A 3 -9.84 1.30 -6.12
CA CYS A 3 -8.63 0.50 -6.39
C CYS A 3 -7.65 1.41 -7.12
N GLN A 4 -7.04 2.34 -6.39
CA GLN A 4 -6.13 3.33 -6.97
C GLN A 4 -4.69 2.90 -6.79
N ILE A 5 -3.81 3.36 -7.68
CA ILE A 5 -2.37 3.26 -7.46
C ILE A 5 -2.06 4.05 -6.18
N CYS A 6 -1.25 3.47 -5.30
CA CYS A 6 -0.90 4.09 -4.02
C CYS A 6 -0.22 5.45 -4.29
N PRO A 7 -0.86 6.59 -3.96
CA PRO A 7 -0.35 7.91 -4.37
C PRO A 7 1.01 8.24 -3.75
N GLU A 8 1.26 7.79 -2.51
CA GLU A 8 2.54 7.96 -1.82
C GLU A 8 3.67 7.22 -2.54
N LEU A 9 3.40 5.99 -3.00
CA LEU A 9 4.38 5.20 -3.77
C LEU A 9 4.53 5.70 -5.20
N LEU A 10 3.47 6.21 -5.80
CA LEU A 10 3.53 6.81 -7.13
C LEU A 10 4.41 8.07 -7.16
N LYS A 11 4.36 8.90 -6.10
CA LYS A 11 5.22 10.09 -5.96
C LYS A 11 6.71 9.77 -6.01
N ILE A 12 7.11 8.57 -5.62
CA ILE A 12 8.51 8.10 -5.67
C ILE A 12 8.78 7.22 -6.90
N GLY A 13 7.90 7.22 -7.91
CA GLY A 13 8.04 6.46 -9.15
C GLY A 13 7.59 4.99 -9.08
N CYS A 14 6.99 4.56 -7.98
CA CYS A 14 6.55 3.18 -7.78
C CYS A 14 5.06 3.00 -8.12
N ALA A 15 4.75 2.70 -9.38
CA ALA A 15 3.38 2.50 -9.86
C ALA A 15 2.86 1.05 -9.71
N LYS A 16 3.68 0.12 -9.19
CA LYS A 16 3.36 -1.30 -9.07
C LYS A 16 2.26 -1.60 -8.04
N TYR A 17 2.20 -0.79 -6.98
CA TYR A 17 1.35 -1.06 -5.83
C TYR A 17 0.06 -0.26 -5.86
N ARG A 18 -1.03 -0.94 -5.53
CA ARG A 18 -2.37 -0.40 -5.38
C ARG A 18 -2.78 -0.40 -3.92
N GLU A 19 -3.71 0.48 -3.61
CA GLU A 19 -4.31 0.57 -2.30
C GLU A 19 -5.83 0.39 -2.38
N PHE A 20 -6.37 -0.22 -1.33
CA PHE A 20 -7.79 -0.23 -1.05
C PHE A 20 -8.00 0.28 0.37
N ASN A 21 -8.75 1.37 0.51
CA ASN A 21 -9.10 1.96 1.80
C ASN A 21 -10.50 1.47 2.20
N HIS A 22 -10.57 0.70 3.27
CA HIS A 22 -11.84 0.22 3.84
C HIS A 22 -12.41 1.23 4.81
N ALA A 23 -13.75 1.32 4.87
CA ALA A 23 -14.47 2.29 5.70
C ALA A 23 -14.23 2.09 7.21
N GLU A 24 -13.92 0.87 7.64
CA GLU A 24 -13.58 0.54 9.04
C GLU A 24 -12.17 0.95 9.45
N GLY A 25 -11.45 1.70 8.60
CA GLY A 25 -10.18 2.30 9.00
C GLY A 25 -8.98 1.37 8.83
N TYR A 26 -8.98 0.50 7.83
CA TYR A 26 -7.79 -0.22 7.39
C TYR A 26 -7.53 -0.03 5.89
N ARG A 27 -6.26 -0.12 5.50
CA ARG A 27 -5.75 0.02 4.13
C ARG A 27 -5.02 -1.24 3.75
N VAL A 28 -5.36 -1.79 2.59
CA VAL A 28 -4.67 -2.94 2.02
C VAL A 28 -3.78 -2.47 0.89
N LEU A 29 -2.49 -2.80 0.97
CA LEU A 29 -1.50 -2.60 -0.09
C LEU A 29 -1.30 -3.91 -0.84
N TYR A 30 -1.51 -3.88 -2.15
CA TYR A 30 -1.43 -5.08 -3.00
C TYR A 30 -0.85 -4.77 -4.37
N SER A 31 -0.42 -5.79 -5.09
CA SER A 31 -0.03 -5.70 -6.49
C SER A 31 -0.86 -6.67 -7.33
N VAL A 32 -1.02 -6.35 -8.61
CA VAL A 32 -1.70 -7.21 -9.59
C VAL A 32 -0.70 -7.59 -10.66
N ASP A 33 -0.55 -8.88 -10.91
CA ASP A 33 0.26 -9.44 -11.99
C ASP A 33 -0.62 -10.38 -12.83
N GLY A 34 -1.12 -9.87 -13.95
CA GLY A 34 -2.15 -10.55 -14.74
C GLY A 34 -3.41 -10.84 -13.90
N THR A 35 -3.64 -12.11 -13.59
CA THR A 35 -4.77 -12.58 -12.76
C THR A 35 -4.39 -12.84 -11.31
N LEU A 36 -3.12 -12.70 -10.94
CA LEU A 36 -2.64 -12.90 -9.57
C LEU A 36 -2.70 -11.58 -8.80
N VAL A 37 -3.39 -11.60 -7.66
CA VAL A 37 -3.43 -10.48 -6.71
C VAL A 37 -2.67 -10.87 -5.46
N THR A 38 -1.61 -10.12 -5.15
CA THR A 38 -0.79 -10.35 -3.95
C THR A 38 -0.99 -9.21 -2.96
N ALA A 39 -1.56 -9.51 -1.79
CA ALA A 39 -1.63 -8.57 -0.67
C ALA A 39 -0.30 -8.55 0.08
N HIS A 40 0.35 -7.40 0.13
CA HIS A 40 1.67 -7.22 0.75
C HIS A 40 1.58 -6.73 2.19
N ALA A 41 0.59 -5.89 2.49
CA ALA A 41 0.39 -5.35 3.83
C ALA A 41 -1.07 -4.97 4.10
N ILE A 42 -1.50 -5.15 5.35
CA ILE A 42 -2.75 -4.61 5.90
C ILE A 42 -2.36 -3.64 6.99
N LEU A 43 -2.76 -2.39 6.85
CA LEU A 43 -2.36 -1.27 7.71
C LEU A 43 -3.59 -0.64 8.34
N ALA A 44 -3.46 -0.13 9.56
CA ALA A 44 -4.47 0.77 10.09
C ALA A 44 -4.44 2.11 9.34
N HIS A 45 -5.59 2.74 9.10
CA HIS A 45 -5.75 3.92 8.24
C HIS A 45 -4.91 5.13 8.68
N ARG A 46 -4.52 5.20 9.95
CA ARG A 46 -3.65 6.27 10.50
C ARG A 46 -2.15 6.00 10.38
N GLN A 47 -1.74 4.86 9.82
CA GLN A 47 -0.31 4.57 9.62
C GLN A 47 0.16 5.14 8.29
N ASP A 48 1.19 5.99 8.36
CA ASP A 48 1.94 6.50 7.22
C ASP A 48 2.70 5.34 6.55
N VAL A 49 2.45 5.10 5.26
CA VAL A 49 3.05 3.98 4.53
C VAL A 49 4.54 4.19 4.38
N GLN A 50 5.00 5.40 4.11
CA GLN A 50 6.41 5.71 3.96
C GLN A 50 7.16 5.45 5.26
N GLN A 51 6.63 5.89 6.40
CA GLN A 51 7.26 5.67 7.71
C GLN A 51 7.26 4.19 8.09
N LEU A 52 6.19 3.44 7.77
CA LEU A 52 6.10 2.01 8.03
C LEU A 52 7.07 1.20 7.16
N LEU A 53 7.15 1.52 5.86
CA LEU A 53 8.13 0.93 4.95
C LEU A 53 9.56 1.28 5.35
N PHE A 54 9.82 2.54 5.73
CA PHE A 54 11.12 2.96 6.25
C PHE A 54 11.54 2.12 7.46
N LYS A 55 10.65 1.96 8.45
CA LYS A 55 10.89 1.11 9.62
C LYS A 55 11.17 -0.34 9.25
N ARG A 56 10.44 -0.92 8.29
CA ARG A 56 10.57 -2.34 7.92
C ARG A 56 11.74 -2.63 6.98
N LEU A 57 12.13 -1.69 6.13
CA LEU A 57 13.14 -1.90 5.08
C LEU A 57 14.51 -1.32 5.43
N ILE A 58 14.58 -0.25 6.23
CA ILE A 58 15.83 0.48 6.50
C ILE A 58 16.32 0.27 7.93
N ILE A 59 15.42 0.23 8.93
CA ILE A 59 15.80 0.10 10.35
C ILE A 59 15.96 -1.38 10.79
N ALA A 60 15.87 -2.34 9.85
CA ALA A 60 15.95 -3.78 10.14
C ALA A 60 17.15 -4.19 11.02
#